data_AF-A0A835GMY5-F1
#
_entry.id   AF-A0A835GMY5-F1
#
_cell.length_a   1.000
_cell.length_b   1.000
_cell.length_c   1.000
_cell.angle_alpha   90.00
_cell.angle_beta   90.00
_cell.angle_gamma   90.00
#
_symmetry.space_group_name_H-M   'P 1'
#
loop_
_entity.id
_entity.type
_entity.pdbx_description
1 polymer ?
#
loop_
_entity_poly.entity_id
_entity_poly.type
_entity_poly.pdbx_seq_one_letter_code
_entity_poly.pdbx_strand_id
1 'polypeptide(L)'
;MEKILIFTTFLSLAVVVNSYKTKFFSQSLESEPPISILYARDKKSDKITNDCLTEMYPRNLYKYPLRIDRNDIPCIIHCVLKKFGIMTNDGHINIKNYYKRVQAIHRYDPRILISDVGETCAQNINGMNLDHDVCKKAKVFNDCTQLYAVSYRDPDEWK
;
A
#
# COMPACT_ATOMS: atom_id res chain seq x y z
N MET A 1 27.55 5.62 -74.35
CA MET A 1 26.12 5.68 -73.95
C MET A 1 25.98 4.73 -72.77
N GLU A 2 25.98 5.27 -71.54
CA GLU A 2 24.75 5.41 -70.70
C GLU A 2 24.33 4.03 -70.12
N LYS A 3 24.21 3.73 -68.82
CA LYS A 3 23.97 4.52 -67.60
C LYS A 3 24.48 3.74 -66.37
N ILE A 4 25.14 4.47 -65.47
CA ILE A 4 24.96 4.50 -64.00
C ILE A 4 24.26 3.28 -63.37
N LEU A 5 25.02 2.49 -62.60
CA LEU A 5 24.47 1.66 -61.53
C LEU A 5 25.24 1.97 -60.22
N ILE A 6 24.78 3.02 -59.54
CA ILE A 6 25.09 3.32 -58.14
C ILE A 6 23.97 2.68 -57.31
N PHE A 7 24.31 2.24 -56.10
CA PHE A 7 23.46 1.69 -55.03
C PHE A 7 23.36 0.16 -54.99
N THR A 8 24.21 -0.45 -54.14
CA THR A 8 23.77 -1.31 -53.01
C THR A 8 24.99 -1.94 -52.29
N THR A 9 25.91 -1.11 -51.83
CA THR A 9 26.78 -1.49 -50.69
C THR A 9 26.05 -1.06 -49.43
N PHE A 10 25.51 -1.99 -48.64
CA PHE A 10 25.31 -1.91 -47.19
C PHE A 10 24.39 -3.07 -46.81
N LEU A 11 24.93 -4.27 -46.56
CA LEU A 11 24.35 -5.22 -45.58
C LEU A 11 25.27 -6.44 -45.40
N SER A 12 26.40 -6.25 -44.73
CA SER A 12 27.21 -7.39 -44.27
C SER A 12 28.15 -6.96 -43.16
N LEU A 13 27.61 -6.53 -42.01
CA LEU A 13 28.36 -6.52 -40.76
C LEU A 13 27.38 -6.51 -39.56
N ALA A 14 26.86 -7.68 -39.20
CA ALA A 14 26.34 -7.94 -37.86
C ALA A 14 26.96 -9.25 -37.38
N VAL A 15 28.20 -9.09 -36.95
CA VAL A 15 29.01 -10.07 -36.24
C VAL A 15 28.28 -10.50 -34.97
N VAL A 16 28.15 -11.82 -34.85
CA VAL A 16 28.15 -12.63 -33.63
C VAL A 16 28.68 -11.87 -32.41
N VAL A 17 27.79 -11.42 -31.53
CA VAL A 17 28.13 -11.10 -30.14
C VAL A 17 27.17 -11.86 -29.22
N ASN A 18 27.65 -13.04 -28.86
CA ASN A 18 27.72 -13.52 -27.48
C ASN A 18 26.54 -13.19 -26.57
N SER A 19 25.69 -14.20 -26.40
CA SER A 19 25.28 -14.75 -25.10
C SER A 19 25.93 -14.07 -23.88
N TYR A 20 25.32 -12.96 -23.43
CA TYR A 20 25.51 -12.43 -22.08
C TYR A 20 24.14 -12.14 -21.49
N LYS A 21 23.74 -13.07 -20.62
CA LYS A 21 22.97 -12.84 -19.39
C LYS A 21 22.70 -11.36 -19.13
N THR A 22 21.45 -10.97 -19.20
CA THR A 22 20.72 -10.39 -18.07
C THR A 22 19.25 -10.26 -18.45
N LYS A 23 18.54 -11.39 -18.36
CA LYS A 23 17.20 -11.37 -17.78
C LYS A 23 17.36 -10.70 -16.41
N PHE A 24 17.25 -9.37 -16.36
CA PHE A 24 16.98 -8.63 -15.13
C PHE A 24 15.54 -8.96 -14.77
N PHE A 25 15.36 -10.20 -14.32
CA PHE A 25 14.31 -10.58 -13.43
C PHE A 25 14.39 -9.63 -12.24
N SER A 26 13.50 -8.65 -12.20
CA SER A 26 12.95 -8.20 -10.93
C SER A 26 12.07 -9.33 -10.40
N GLN A 27 12.69 -10.44 -10.01
CA GLN A 27 12.11 -11.59 -9.32
C GLN A 27 11.72 -11.25 -7.87
N SER A 28 11.52 -9.97 -7.55
CA SER A 28 11.13 -9.51 -6.21
C SER A 28 9.69 -9.05 -6.10
N LEU A 29 8.86 -9.23 -7.14
CA LEU A 29 7.42 -8.95 -7.07
C LEU A 29 6.53 -10.21 -7.07
N GLU A 30 7.09 -11.39 -7.33
CA GLU A 30 6.34 -12.67 -7.33
C GLU A 30 6.37 -13.39 -5.97
N SER A 31 7.02 -12.83 -4.95
CA SER A 31 7.21 -13.48 -3.63
C SER A 31 6.63 -12.70 -2.44
N GLU A 32 5.84 -11.65 -2.65
CA GLU A 32 5.08 -11.05 -1.55
C GLU A 32 3.83 -11.91 -1.27
N PRO A 33 3.70 -12.52 -0.08
CA PRO A 33 2.39 -13.02 0.33
C PRO A 33 1.38 -11.85 0.33
N PRO A 34 0.14 -12.08 -0.13
CA PRO A 34 -0.88 -11.06 -0.39
C PRO A 34 -1.43 -10.54 0.92
N ILE A 35 -0.72 -9.58 1.50
CA ILE A 35 -1.20 -8.84 2.65
C ILE A 35 -1.45 -7.42 2.17
N SER A 36 -2.53 -7.24 1.40
CA SER A 36 -3.17 -5.94 1.22
C SER A 36 -4.10 -5.67 2.42
N ILE A 37 -3.52 -5.62 3.63
CA ILE A 37 -4.31 -5.27 4.84
C ILE A 37 -4.89 -3.87 4.70
N LEU A 38 -4.29 -2.99 3.91
CA LEU A 38 -4.84 -1.66 3.64
C LEU A 38 -4.63 -1.30 2.18
N TYR A 39 -5.72 -1.33 1.41
CA TYR A 39 -5.70 -0.92 0.03
C TYR A 39 -6.48 0.37 -0.15
N ALA A 40 -5.75 1.47 -0.36
CA ALA A 40 -6.29 2.71 -0.95
C ALA A 40 -5.93 2.83 -2.45
N ARG A 41 -5.40 1.76 -3.07
CA ARG A 41 -4.91 1.73 -4.46
C ARG A 41 -3.82 2.75 -4.79
N ASP A 42 -3.01 3.20 -3.82
CA ASP A 42 -1.90 4.13 -4.07
C ASP A 42 -0.56 3.64 -3.49
N LYS A 43 0.52 3.81 -4.26
CA LYS A 43 1.88 3.35 -3.90
C LYS A 43 2.37 3.83 -2.53
N LYS A 44 1.88 4.99 -2.07
CA LYS A 44 2.26 5.53 -0.76
C LYS A 44 1.61 4.72 0.38
N SER A 45 0.38 4.24 0.21
CA SER A 45 -0.23 3.30 1.18
C SER A 45 0.58 2.03 1.28
N ASP A 46 0.91 1.41 0.14
CA ASP A 46 1.61 0.13 0.12
C ASP A 46 2.96 0.23 0.84
N LYS A 47 3.72 1.30 0.57
CA LYS A 47 4.98 1.56 1.26
C LYS A 47 4.79 1.71 2.77
N ILE A 48 3.83 2.53 3.19
CA ILE A 48 3.59 2.81 4.61
C ILE A 48 3.07 1.58 5.36
N THR A 49 2.23 0.78 4.72
CA THR A 49 1.78 -0.52 5.24
C THR A 49 2.98 -1.46 5.40
N ASN A 50 3.85 -1.57 4.40
CA ASN A 50 5.06 -2.40 4.50
C ASN A 50 6.03 -1.93 5.59
N ASP A 51 6.17 -0.61 5.77
CA ASP A 51 6.96 -0.04 6.87
C ASP A 51 6.37 -0.47 8.22
N CYS A 52 5.05 -0.37 8.40
CA CYS A 52 4.36 -0.82 9.62
C CYS A 52 4.49 -2.32 9.87
N LEU A 53 4.36 -3.15 8.83
CA LEU A 53 4.56 -4.59 8.95
C LEU A 53 6.00 -4.92 9.34
N THR A 54 6.99 -4.19 8.83
CA THR A 54 8.39 -4.40 9.18
C THR A 54 8.71 -3.95 10.61
N GLU A 55 8.05 -2.89 11.10
CA GLU A 55 8.15 -2.44 12.50
C GLU A 55 7.53 -3.45 13.47
N MET A 56 6.36 -4.00 13.14
CA MET A 56 5.66 -4.96 14.00
C MET A 56 6.23 -6.38 13.91
N TYR A 57 6.73 -6.78 12.74
CA TYR A 57 7.26 -8.11 12.46
C TYR A 57 8.66 -8.04 11.84
N PRO A 58 9.69 -7.67 12.62
CA PRO A 58 11.04 -7.54 12.11
C PRO A 58 11.60 -8.90 11.67
N ARG A 59 12.34 -8.90 10.55
CA ARG A 59 12.79 -10.12 9.84
C ARG A 59 13.72 -11.03 10.65
N ASN A 60 14.36 -10.51 11.69
CA ASN A 60 15.20 -11.27 12.60
C ASN A 60 14.39 -12.06 13.64
N LEU A 61 13.11 -11.73 13.84
CA LEU A 61 12.22 -12.37 14.82
C LEU A 61 11.11 -13.21 14.18
N TYR A 62 10.73 -12.90 12.94
CA TYR A 62 9.60 -13.56 12.25
C TYR A 62 10.02 -14.24 10.95
N LYS A 63 9.44 -15.43 10.71
CA LYS A 63 9.66 -16.21 9.49
C LYS A 63 8.69 -15.77 8.39
N TYR A 64 9.20 -15.70 7.15
CA TYR A 64 8.41 -15.37 5.96
C TYR A 64 8.06 -16.63 5.15
N PRO A 65 6.93 -16.67 4.41
CA PRO A 65 5.92 -15.61 4.27
C PRO A 65 5.22 -15.29 5.60
N LEU A 66 5.05 -13.99 5.87
CA LEU A 66 4.55 -13.51 7.16
C LEU A 66 3.12 -14.01 7.39
N ARG A 67 2.86 -14.57 8.57
CA ARG A 67 1.52 -14.93 9.03
C ARG A 67 1.05 -13.88 10.03
N ILE A 68 0.17 -12.99 9.59
CA ILE A 68 -0.37 -11.93 10.43
C ILE A 68 -1.56 -12.46 11.20
N ASP A 69 -1.55 -12.24 12.52
CA ASP A 69 -2.71 -12.51 13.36
C ASP A 69 -3.80 -11.47 13.06
N ARG A 70 -5.05 -11.91 12.93
CA ARG A 70 -6.19 -11.00 12.74
C ARG A 70 -6.33 -10.01 13.90
N ASN A 71 -5.88 -10.39 15.10
CA ASN A 71 -5.85 -9.52 16.28
C ASN A 71 -4.86 -8.36 16.16
N ASP A 72 -3.88 -8.45 15.26
CA ASP A 72 -2.88 -7.39 15.04
C ASP A 72 -3.35 -6.35 14.01
N ILE A 73 -4.37 -6.66 13.20
CA ILE A 73 -4.93 -5.75 12.19
C ILE A 73 -5.28 -4.36 12.76
N PRO A 74 -5.95 -4.21 13.92
CA PRO A 74 -6.22 -2.90 14.51
C PRO A 74 -4.94 -2.06 14.73
N CYS A 75 -3.86 -2.68 15.19
CA CYS A 75 -2.60 -1.99 15.44
C CYS A 75 -1.83 -1.68 14.15
N ILE A 76 -1.94 -2.53 13.12
CA ILE A 76 -1.41 -2.23 11.78
C ILE A 76 -2.12 -0.98 11.22
N ILE A 77 -3.45 -0.90 11.35
CA ILE A 77 -4.25 0.29 10.98
C ILE A 77 -3.77 1.52 11.75
N HIS A 78 -3.63 1.41 13.08
CA HIS A 78 -3.13 2.52 13.90
C HIS A 78 -1.76 3.02 13.43
N CYS A 79 -0.83 2.10 13.18
CA CYS A 79 0.49 2.47 12.66
C CYS A 79 0.41 3.24 11.33
N VAL A 80 -0.43 2.78 10.40
CA VAL A 80 -0.62 3.46 9.11
C VAL A 80 -1.25 4.84 9.29
N LEU A 81 -2.34 4.96 10.06
CA LEU A 81 -2.98 6.25 10.34
C LEU A 81 -2.00 7.21 11.03
N LYS A 82 -1.15 6.70 11.93
CA LYS A 82 -0.10 7.48 12.59
C LYS A 82 0.94 8.00 11.59
N LYS A 83 1.45 7.16 10.70
CA LYS A 83 2.44 7.57 9.68
C LYS A 83 1.87 8.58 8.68
N PHE A 84 0.56 8.57 8.44
CA PHE A 84 -0.12 9.62 7.66
C PHE A 84 -0.47 10.87 8.49
N GLY A 85 -0.19 10.88 9.79
CA GLY A 85 -0.51 11.98 10.70
C GLY A 85 -2.01 12.15 10.93
N ILE A 86 -2.82 11.14 10.57
CA ILE A 86 -4.27 11.12 10.78
C ILE A 86 -4.58 10.80 12.23
N MET A 87 -3.72 10.04 12.90
CA MET A 87 -3.86 9.69 14.31
C MET A 87 -2.56 9.94 15.07
N THR A 88 -2.63 10.34 16.33
CA THR A 88 -1.45 10.43 17.22
C THR A 88 -1.17 9.09 17.90
N ASN A 89 -0.03 9.00 18.60
CA ASN A 89 0.27 7.84 19.45
C ASN A 89 -0.85 7.59 20.48
N ASP A 90 -1.39 8.67 21.06
CA ASP A 90 -2.46 8.61 22.07
C ASP A 90 -3.87 8.52 21.46
N GLY A 91 -3.97 8.21 20.16
CA GLY A 91 -5.25 7.98 19.51
C GLY A 91 -6.09 9.23 19.24
N HIS A 92 -5.50 10.43 19.22
CA HIS A 92 -6.20 11.64 18.79
C HIS A 92 -6.26 11.71 17.27
N ILE A 93 -7.45 11.97 16.71
CA ILE A 93 -7.68 12.00 15.26
C ILE A 93 -7.50 13.44 14.74
N ASN A 94 -6.59 13.63 13.80
CA ASN A 94 -6.42 14.88 13.06
C ASN A 94 -7.24 14.84 11.77
N ILE A 95 -8.45 15.42 11.85
CA ILE A 95 -9.39 15.35 10.73
C ILE A 95 -8.92 16.08 9.47
N LYS A 96 -8.14 17.15 9.63
CA LYS A 96 -7.54 17.87 8.51
C LYS A 96 -6.59 16.99 7.71
N ASN A 97 -5.81 16.15 8.39
CA ASN A 97 -4.91 15.20 7.73
C ASN A 97 -5.68 14.04 7.09
N TYR A 98 -6.79 13.61 7.69
CA TYR A 98 -7.71 12.66 7.05
C TYR A 98 -8.22 13.19 5.71
N TYR A 99 -8.79 14.40 5.66
CA TYR A 99 -9.31 14.96 4.41
C TYR A 99 -8.23 15.17 3.34
N LYS A 100 -7.04 15.63 3.75
CA LYS A 100 -5.88 15.68 2.84
C LYS A 100 -5.55 14.31 2.26
N ARG A 101 -5.66 13.25 3.06
CA ARG A 101 -5.38 11.88 2.60
C ARG A 101 -6.45 11.39 1.63
N VAL A 102 -7.73 11.58 1.94
CA VAL A 102 -8.85 11.27 1.04
C VAL A 102 -8.66 11.96 -0.32
N GLN A 103 -8.36 13.27 -0.31
CA GLN A 103 -8.12 14.03 -1.54
C GLN A 103 -6.92 13.50 -2.33
N ALA A 104 -5.85 13.07 -1.66
CA ALA A 104 -4.67 12.52 -2.32
C ALA A 104 -4.95 11.16 -2.97
N ILE A 105 -5.75 10.29 -2.33
CA ILE A 105 -6.12 8.98 -2.85
C ILE A 105 -7.08 9.13 -4.05
N HIS A 106 -8.04 10.04 -3.95
CA HIS A 106 -9.10 10.22 -4.95
C HIS A 106 -8.87 11.41 -5.87
N ARG A 107 -7.61 11.86 -6.03
CA ARG A 107 -7.26 13.07 -6.81
C ARG A 107 -7.84 13.07 -8.23
N TYR A 108 -8.05 11.90 -8.82
CA TYR A 108 -8.56 11.72 -10.17
C TYR A 108 -9.98 11.14 -10.24
N ASP A 109 -10.67 10.97 -9.11
CA ASP A 109 -12.06 10.51 -9.08
C ASP A 109 -13.01 11.68 -8.76
N PRO A 110 -13.69 12.25 -9.78
CA PRO A 110 -14.59 13.38 -9.59
C PRO A 110 -15.88 13.01 -8.84
N ARG A 111 -16.14 11.71 -8.63
CA ARG A 111 -17.34 11.23 -7.92
C ARG A 111 -17.18 11.28 -6.40
N ILE A 112 -15.95 11.46 -5.91
CA ILE A 112 -15.66 11.51 -4.49
C ILE A 112 -15.90 12.92 -4.00
N LEU A 113 -17.11 13.16 -3.48
CA LEU A 113 -17.36 14.30 -2.63
C LEU A 113 -16.68 14.02 -1.28
N ILE A 114 -15.75 14.88 -0.86
CA ILE A 114 -15.22 14.82 0.50
C ILE A 114 -16.35 15.26 1.43
N SER A 115 -17.11 14.28 1.92
CA SER A 115 -18.23 14.47 2.84
C SER A 115 -17.74 14.56 4.28
N ASP A 116 -18.57 15.12 5.16
CA ASP A 116 -18.32 15.24 6.61
C ASP A 116 -18.31 13.89 7.36
N VAL A 117 -18.20 12.77 6.63
CA VAL A 117 -18.10 11.40 7.17
C VAL A 117 -16.96 11.31 8.15
N GLY A 118 -15.82 11.94 7.86
CA GLY A 118 -14.68 11.92 8.75
C GLY A 118 -14.97 12.56 10.12
N GLU A 119 -15.60 13.74 10.13
CA GLU A 119 -15.99 14.43 11.37
C GLU A 119 -17.03 13.63 12.15
N THR A 120 -18.04 13.11 11.45
CA THR A 120 -19.08 12.27 12.05
C THR A 120 -18.49 11.02 12.71
N CYS A 121 -17.57 10.32 12.01
CA CYS A 121 -16.88 9.16 12.55
C CYS A 121 -16.02 9.50 13.77
N ALA A 122 -15.28 10.62 13.73
CA ALA A 122 -14.45 11.05 14.85
C ALA A 122 -15.30 11.41 16.09
N GLN A 123 -16.43 12.10 15.89
CA GLN A 123 -17.35 12.44 16.98
C GLN A 123 -17.99 11.19 17.61
N ASN A 124 -18.46 10.26 16.79
CA ASN A 124 -19.06 9.01 17.28
C ASN A 124 -18.07 8.20 18.13
N ILE A 125 -16.80 8.16 17.73
CA ILE A 125 -15.76 7.45 18.46
C ILE A 125 -15.48 8.07 19.82
N ASN A 126 -15.55 9.39 19.96
CA ASN A 126 -15.38 10.05 21.26
C ASN A 126 -16.50 9.70 22.24
N GLY A 127 -17.67 9.25 21.75
CA GLY A 127 -18.74 8.70 22.56
C GLY A 127 -18.51 7.24 22.99
N MET A 128 -17.45 6.58 22.50
CA MET A 128 -17.11 5.21 22.83
C MET A 128 -16.04 5.17 23.93
N ASN A 129 -16.14 4.20 24.84
CA ASN A 129 -15.10 3.97 25.86
C ASN A 129 -13.88 3.24 25.26
N LEU A 130 -13.12 3.95 24.41
CA LEU A 130 -11.95 3.44 23.68
C LEU A 130 -10.66 4.22 23.99
N ASP A 131 -10.66 5.05 25.03
CA ASP A 131 -9.55 5.97 25.32
C ASP A 131 -8.24 5.25 25.63
N HIS A 132 -8.30 4.02 26.13
CA HIS A 132 -7.14 3.21 26.46
C HIS A 132 -6.70 2.23 25.35
N ASP A 133 -7.50 2.06 24.29
CA ASP A 133 -7.22 1.11 23.20
C ASP A 133 -7.13 1.84 21.84
N VAL A 134 -5.96 2.44 21.62
CA VAL A 134 -5.68 3.25 20.42
C VAL A 134 -5.74 2.42 19.13
N CYS A 135 -5.43 1.13 19.19
CA CYS A 135 -5.50 0.22 18.04
C CYS A 135 -6.95 -0.04 17.65
N LYS A 136 -7.81 -0.36 18.62
CA LYS A 136 -9.25 -0.53 18.38
C LYS A 136 -9.90 0.77 17.91
N LYS A 137 -9.52 1.90 18.50
CA LYS A 137 -9.97 3.24 18.07
C LYS A 137 -9.62 3.50 16.60
N ALA A 138 -8.40 3.16 16.19
CA ALA A 138 -7.95 3.29 14.80
C ALA A 138 -8.76 2.40 13.85
N LYS A 139 -9.04 1.15 14.24
CA LYS A 139 -9.88 0.25 13.45
C LYS A 139 -11.29 0.78 13.28
N VAL A 140 -11.95 1.20 14.36
CA VAL A 140 -13.31 1.76 14.29
C VAL A 140 -13.34 3.00 13.38
N PHE A 141 -12.34 3.87 13.48
CA PHE A 141 -12.23 5.02 12.57
C PHE A 141 -12.08 4.61 11.11
N ASN A 142 -11.20 3.64 10.82
CA ASN A 142 -11.02 3.13 9.46
C ASN A 142 -12.29 2.47 8.92
N ASP A 143 -12.98 1.66 9.71
CA ASP A 143 -14.20 0.96 9.30
C ASP A 143 -15.34 1.95 9.03
N CYS A 144 -15.45 3.00 9.85
CA CYS A 144 -16.46 4.04 9.69
C CYS A 144 -16.21 4.91 8.45
N THR A 145 -14.95 5.30 8.22
CA THR A 145 -14.57 6.16 7.07
C THR A 145 -14.36 5.40 5.77
N GLN A 146 -14.13 4.08 5.86
CA GLN A 146 -13.71 3.20 4.77
C GLN A 146 -12.47 3.72 4.03
N LEU A 147 -11.58 4.44 4.74
CA LEU A 147 -10.38 5.03 4.13
C LEU A 147 -9.47 3.97 3.51
N TYR A 148 -9.33 2.83 4.18
CA TYR A 148 -8.57 1.70 3.69
C TYR A 148 -9.42 0.44 3.70
N ALA A 149 -9.46 -0.24 2.56
CA ALA A 149 -10.03 -1.58 2.47
C ALA A 149 -9.07 -2.59 3.11
N VAL A 150 -9.60 -3.44 4.00
CA VAL A 150 -8.84 -4.53 4.62
C VAL A 150 -9.17 -5.84 3.90
N SER A 151 -8.20 -6.37 3.15
CA SER A 151 -8.30 -7.71 2.59
C SER A 151 -7.32 -8.63 3.33
N TYR A 152 -7.87 -9.52 4.15
CA TYR A 152 -7.14 -10.61 4.78
C TYR A 152 -7.58 -11.91 4.12
N ARG A 153 -6.60 -12.70 3.63
CA ARG A 153 -6.83 -14.11 3.28
C ARG A 153 -6.13 -14.95 4.30
N ASP A 154 -6.85 -15.91 4.86
CA ASP A 154 -6.24 -16.85 5.79
C ASP A 154 -5.18 -17.67 5.05
N PRO A 155 -3.94 -17.78 5.56
CA PRO A 155 -2.93 -18.65 4.94
C PRO A 155 -3.38 -20.11 4.81
N ASP A 156 -4.29 -20.56 5.68
CA ASP A 156 -4.82 -21.93 5.65
C ASP A 156 -5.92 -22.14 4.59
N GLU A 157 -6.49 -21.06 4.04
CA GLU A 157 -7.45 -21.08 2.92
C GLU A 157 -6.77 -21.24 1.54
N TRP A 158 -5.44 -21.36 1.49
CA TRP A 158 -4.69 -21.55 0.23
C TRP A 158 -4.55 -23.03 -0.18
N LYS A 159 -5.28 -23.93 0.51
CA LYS A 159 -5.26 -25.37 0.24
C LYS A 159 -6.24 -25.78 -0.85
#